data_AF-A0A2V8QRM0-F1
#
_entry.id   AF-A0A2V8QRM0-F1
#
_cell.length_a   1.000
_cell.length_b   1.000
_cell.length_c   1.000
_cell.angle_alpha   90.00
_cell.angle_beta   90.00
_cell.angle_gamma   90.00
#
_symmetry.space_group_name_H-M   'P 1'
#
loop_
_entity.id
_entity.type
_entity.pdbx_description
1 polymer ?
#
loop_
_entity_poly.entity_id
_entity_poly.type
_entity_poly.pdbx_seq_one_letter_code
_entity_poly.pdbx_strand_id
1 'polypeptide(L)' 'ADTGHGIPSDLVAKVFDPFFSTKDPGKGYGLGLAISLTLAESLDGALNVESKEGAGSRFRLWIPRKAPEAQG' A
#
# COMPACT_ATOMS: atom_id res chain seq x y z
N ALA A 1 0.88 -8.12 8.51
CA ALA A 1 -0.54 -7.79 8.72
C ALA A 1 -0.70 -7.26 10.13
N ASP A 2 -1.61 -6.32 10.32
CA ASP A 2 -1.91 -5.74 11.62
C ASP A 2 -3.18 -6.35 12.23
N THR A 3 -3.47 -5.96 13.47
CA THR A 3 -4.69 -6.30 14.22
C THR A 3 -5.49 -5.04 14.57
N GLY A 4 -5.38 -4.00 13.72
CA GLY A 4 -6.10 -2.74 13.91
C GLY A 4 -7.58 -2.86 13.55
N HIS A 5 -8.26 -1.72 13.41
CA HIS A 5 -9.69 -1.68 13.08
C HIS A 5 -9.99 -2.02 11.59
N GLY A 6 -8.97 -2.20 10.74
CA GLY A 6 -9.17 -2.46 9.32
C GLY A 6 -9.74 -1.27 8.54
N ILE A 7 -10.07 -1.48 7.27
CA ILE A 7 -10.55 -0.46 6.34
C ILE A 7 -11.94 -0.87 5.84
N PRO A 8 -12.96 0.01 5.92
CA PRO A 8 -14.27 -0.21 5.30
C PRO A 8 -14.16 -0.47 3.80
N SER A 9 -14.98 -1.38 3.27
CA SER A 9 -14.86 -1.87 1.89
C SER A 9 -15.00 -0.76 0.82
N ASP A 10 -15.78 0.27 1.11
CA ASP A 10 -15.97 1.45 0.26
C ASP A 10 -14.74 2.38 0.21
N LEU A 11 -13.83 2.24 1.17
CA LEU A 11 -12.60 3.02 1.25
C LEU A 11 -11.37 2.24 0.77
N VAL A 12 -11.43 0.90 0.70
CA VAL A 12 -10.29 0.06 0.29
C VAL A 12 -9.72 0.47 -1.06
N ALA A 13 -10.56 0.81 -2.04
CA ALA A 13 -10.09 1.24 -3.36
C ALA A 13 -9.42 2.62 -3.32
N LYS A 14 -9.81 3.50 -2.39
CA LYS A 14 -9.35 4.88 -2.30
C LYS A 14 -8.05 5.05 -1.52
N VAL A 15 -7.59 4.03 -0.80
CA VAL A 15 -6.40 4.18 0.08
C VAL A 15 -5.12 4.47 -0.69
N PHE A 16 -5.09 4.19 -1.99
CA PHE A 16 -3.97 4.50 -2.87
C PHE A 16 -4.15 5.83 -3.62
N ASP A 17 -5.29 6.50 -3.49
CA ASP A 17 -5.52 7.80 -4.13
C ASP A 17 -4.62 8.86 -3.48
N PRO A 18 -3.90 9.67 -4.27
CA PRO A 18 -3.13 10.78 -3.74
C PRO A 18 -4.00 11.72 -2.89
N PHE A 19 -3.48 12.13 -1.74
CA PHE A 19 -4.13 13.01 -0.77
C PHE A 19 -5.33 12.41 -0.01
N PHE A 20 -5.73 11.17 -0.29
CA PHE A 20 -6.76 10.51 0.51
C PHE A 20 -6.27 10.25 1.94
N SER A 21 -7.07 10.67 2.92
CA SER A 21 -6.78 10.48 4.34
C SER A 21 -8.07 10.51 5.15
N THR A 22 -8.19 9.61 6.12
CA THR A 22 -9.24 9.64 7.16
C THR A 22 -8.76 10.30 8.46
N LYS A 23 -7.49 10.70 8.53
CA LYS A 23 -6.91 11.42 9.67
C LYS A 23 -7.32 12.89 9.65
N ASP A 24 -7.32 13.50 10.83
CA ASP A 24 -7.58 14.93 11.00
C ASP A 24 -6.65 15.81 10.14
N PRO A 25 -7.12 17.01 9.73
CA PRO A 25 -6.28 17.98 9.03
C PRO A 25 -4.96 18.24 9.77
N GLY A 26 -3.85 18.25 9.02
CA GLY A 26 -2.52 18.48 9.58
C GLY A 26 -1.81 17.25 10.17
N LYS A 27 -2.45 16.07 10.21
CA LYS A 27 -1.83 14.80 10.67
C LYS A 27 -1.18 13.98 9.55
N GLY A 28 -1.05 14.55 8.37
CA GLY A 28 -0.40 13.97 7.21
C GLY A 28 -0.98 14.50 5.90
N TYR A 29 -0.27 14.23 4.81
CA TYR A 29 -0.66 14.67 3.46
C TYR A 29 -1.43 13.60 2.66
N GLY A 30 -1.64 12.40 3.21
CA GLY A 30 -2.31 11.31 2.48
C GLY A 30 -1.54 10.79 1.26
N LEU A 31 -0.20 10.88 1.28
CA LEU A 31 0.64 10.50 0.12
C LEU A 31 1.36 9.16 0.27
N GLY A 32 1.43 8.58 1.47
CA GLY A 32 2.30 7.43 1.74
C GLY A 32 2.00 6.20 0.89
N LEU A 33 0.72 5.81 0.79
CA LEU A 33 0.31 4.64 0.02
C LEU A 33 0.36 4.88 -1.49
N ALA A 34 0.00 6.08 -1.96
CA ALA A 34 0.14 6.46 -3.36
C ALA A 34 1.61 6.35 -3.83
N ILE A 35 2.55 6.93 -3.06
CA ILE A 35 3.99 6.84 -3.36
C ILE A 35 4.47 5.39 -3.34
N SER A 36 4.01 4.60 -2.36
CA SER A 36 4.40 3.19 -2.23
C SER A 36 3.92 2.34 -3.42
N LEU A 37 2.71 2.61 -3.93
CA LEU A 37 2.20 1.95 -5.13
C LEU A 37 3.04 2.30 -6.36
N THR A 38 3.30 3.60 -6.58
CA THR A 38 4.15 4.06 -7.69
C THR A 38 5.56 3.45 -7.64
N LEU A 39 6.15 3.34 -6.45
CA LEU A 39 7.47 2.71 -6.28
C LEU A 39 7.43 1.22 -6.58
N ALA A 40 6.38 0.50 -6.14
CA ALA A 40 6.20 -0.90 -6.46
C ALA A 40 6.10 -1.12 -7.98
N GLU A 41 5.26 -0.34 -8.66
CA GLU A 41 5.07 -0.40 -10.11
C GLU A 41 6.36 -0.04 -10.87
N SER A 42 7.11 0.95 -10.40
CA SER A 42 8.39 1.37 -11.02
C SER A 42 9.49 0.29 -10.90
N LEU A 43 9.33 -0.66 -9.99
CA LEU A 43 10.21 -1.82 -9.81
C LEU A 43 9.66 -3.07 -10.51
N ASP A 44 8.76 -2.91 -11.48
CA ASP A 44 8.01 -4.00 -12.13
C ASP A 44 7.27 -4.90 -11.13
N GLY A 45 6.91 -4.33 -9.98
CA GLY A 45 6.26 -4.99 -8.86
C GLY A 45 4.76 -4.68 -8.75
N ALA A 46 4.19 -5.03 -7.60
CA ALA A 46 2.80 -4.76 -7.27
C ALA A 46 2.61 -4.54 -5.76
N LEU A 47 1.68 -3.66 -5.39
CA LEU A 47 1.26 -3.44 -4.00
C LEU A 47 -0.25 -3.59 -3.87
N ASN A 48 -0.69 -4.60 -3.13
CA ASN A 48 -2.11 -4.89 -2.92
C ASN A 48 -2.47 -4.80 -1.43
N VAL A 49 -3.75 -4.60 -1.14
CA VAL A 49 -4.29 -4.60 0.22
C VAL A 49 -5.47 -5.56 0.34
N GLU A 50 -5.50 -6.32 1.44
CA GLU A 50 -6.68 -6.98 1.96
C GLU A 50 -6.99 -6.38 3.32
N SER A 51 -8.23 -5.96 3.52
CA SER A 51 -8.65 -5.41 4.79
C SER A 51 -10.12 -5.69 5.03
N LYS A 52 -10.49 -5.86 6.29
CA LYS A 52 -11.87 -5.98 6.72
C LYS A 52 -12.03 -5.20 8.01
N GLU A 53 -13.09 -4.39 8.08
CA GLU A 53 -13.44 -3.65 9.28
C GLU A 53 -13.58 -4.58 10.49
N GLY A 54 -12.94 -4.19 11.59
CA GLY A 54 -12.82 -4.97 12.83
C GLY A 54 -11.79 -6.11 12.81
N ALA A 55 -11.09 -6.37 11.70
CA ALA A 55 -10.16 -7.50 11.56
C ALA A 55 -8.71 -7.12 11.17
N GLY A 56 -8.43 -5.83 11.01
CA GLY A 56 -7.12 -5.32 10.62
C GLY A 56 -6.89 -5.30 9.11
N SER A 57 -5.65 -4.96 8.71
CA SER A 57 -5.23 -4.86 7.32
C SER A 57 -3.97 -5.66 7.00
N ARG A 58 -3.86 -6.07 5.74
CA ARG A 58 -2.69 -6.75 5.18
C ARG A 58 -2.34 -6.11 3.84
N PHE A 59 -1.25 -5.36 3.81
CA PHE A 59 -0.61 -4.92 2.59
C PHE A 59 0.41 -5.97 2.13
N ARG A 60 0.45 -6.26 0.83
CA ARG A 60 1.40 -7.19 0.21
C ARG A 60 2.11 -6.49 -0.94
N LEU A 61 3.43 -6.39 -0.79
CA LEU A 61 4.34 -5.90 -1.80
C LEU A 61 5.01 -7.09 -2.48
N TRP A 62 4.94 -7.14 -3.80
CA TRP A 62 5.66 -8.08 -4.65
C TRP A 62 6.63 -7.30 -5.52
N ILE A 63 7.87 -7.77 -5.62
CA ILE A 63 8.90 -7.19 -6.48
C ILE A 63 9.64 -8.35 -7.16
N PRO A 64 9.90 -8.28 -8.48
CA PRO A 64 10.74 -9.24 -9.17
C PRO A 64 12.13 -9.32 -8.54
N ARG A 65 12.60 -10.53 -8.28
CA ARG A 65 13.98 -10.73 -7.86
C ARG A 65 14.89 -10.50 -9.05
N LYS A 66 15.83 -9.55 -8.96
CA LYS A 66 16.90 -9.41 -9.95
C LYS A 66 17.69 -10.72 -10.02
N ALA A 67 17.85 -11.27 -11.22
CA ALA A 67 18.75 -12.41 -11.43
C ALA A 67 20.17 -12.01 -11.00
N PRO A 68 20.97 -12.92 -10.42
CA PRO A 68 22.37 -12.63 -10.17
C PRO A 68 23.02 -12.24 -11.49
N GLU A 69 23.78 -11.15 -11.50
CA GLU A 69 24.62 -10.81 -12.64
C GLU A 69 25.59 -11.98 -12.88
N ALA A 70 25.54 -12.56 -14.07
CA ALA A 70 26.51 -13.56 -14.48
C ALA A 70 27.88 -12.89 -14.44
N GLN A 71 28.73 -13.33 -13.52
CA GLN A 71 30.11 -12.87 -13.43
C GLN A 71 30.84 -13.44 -14.64
N GLY A 72 31.17 -12.57 -15.60
CA GLY A 72 32.10 -12.87 -16.69
C GLY A 72 33.54 -12.81 -16.23
#